data_AF-A0A0S8BM52-F1
#
_entry.id   AF-A0A0S8BM52-F1
#
_cell.length_a   1.000
_cell.length_b   1.000
_cell.length_c   1.000
_cell.angle_alpha   90.00
_cell.angle_beta   90.00
_cell.angle_gamma   90.00
#
_symmetry.space_group_name_H-M   'P 1'
#
loop_
_entity.id
_entity.type
_entity.pdbx_description
1 polymer ?
#
loop_
_entity_poly.entity_id
_entity_poly.type
_entity_poly.pdbx_seq_one_letter_code
_entity_poly.pdbx_strand_id
1 'polypeptide(L)'
;MKQINQYPGLWWYISAVLVLYLGIVIAAQKFPDGFDWQYTVASALASHRYNPDGNIWYAGGFGLSMALHWPYISALKEGLDASRSSLNRFALFSIRVGLASGILIGIEGVFIRDLAQWVTKGHEVLAIFAFLGLYLGLLIFLVQAMTLRIIYGIPALLVTVPLIAIGVTQFWLWITQRDIGWLNIEWREMGIPVWLSFAFWQWLAIVFLTIGLGALSLIGRKRTGSL
;
A
#
# COMPACT_ATOMS: atom_id res chain seq x y z
N MET A 1 -25.35 12.04 -28.23
CA MET A 1 -24.98 11.59 -26.88
C MET A 1 -23.66 10.82 -26.97
N LYS A 2 -22.52 11.49 -26.74
CA LYS A 2 -21.19 10.86 -26.77
C LYS A 2 -21.05 9.95 -25.56
N GLN A 3 -20.63 8.71 -25.82
CA GLN A 3 -20.60 7.60 -24.87
C GLN A 3 -19.91 7.99 -23.56
N ILE A 4 -20.68 7.85 -22.48
CA ILE A 4 -20.19 7.65 -21.11
C ILE A 4 -19.57 6.24 -21.06
N ASN A 5 -18.65 5.91 -21.96
CA ASN A 5 -17.74 4.78 -21.77
C ASN A 5 -16.65 5.28 -20.81
N GLN A 6 -17.11 5.41 -19.58
CA GLN A 6 -16.35 5.59 -18.36
C GLN A 6 -15.18 4.61 -18.39
N TYR A 7 -13.97 5.12 -18.21
CA TYR A 7 -12.74 4.35 -18.07
C TYR A 7 -13.00 3.08 -17.25
N PRO A 8 -13.02 1.88 -17.86
CA PRO A 8 -13.29 0.64 -17.13
C PRO A 8 -12.28 0.43 -15.99
N GLY A 9 -11.09 1.04 -16.10
CA GLY A 9 -10.08 1.10 -15.05
C GLY A 9 -10.58 1.68 -13.72
N LEU A 10 -11.43 2.71 -13.71
CA LEU A 10 -11.82 3.36 -12.45
C LEU A 10 -12.63 2.40 -11.56
N TRP A 11 -13.50 1.58 -12.16
CA TRP A 11 -14.26 0.57 -11.42
C TRP A 11 -13.34 -0.49 -10.80
N TRP A 12 -12.29 -0.90 -11.50
CA TRP A 12 -11.27 -1.80 -10.93
C TRP A 12 -10.57 -1.19 -9.72
N TYR A 13 -10.20 0.09 -9.78
CA TYR A 13 -9.62 0.80 -8.64
C TYR A 13 -10.59 0.89 -7.46
N ILE A 14 -11.83 1.34 -7.69
CA ILE A 14 -12.84 1.45 -6.62
C ILE A 14 -13.08 0.09 -5.96
N SER A 15 -13.27 -0.97 -6.76
CA SER A 15 -13.44 -2.33 -6.25
C SER A 15 -12.24 -2.79 -5.44
N ALA A 16 -11.02 -2.53 -5.92
CA ALA A 16 -9.81 -2.90 -5.20
C ALA A 16 -9.71 -2.18 -3.84
N VAL A 17 -10.03 -0.89 -3.79
CA VAL A 17 -10.07 -0.11 -2.55
C VAL A 17 -11.12 -0.66 -1.60
N LEU A 18 -12.37 -0.85 -2.07
CA LEU A 18 -13.44 -1.39 -1.23
C LEU A 18 -13.09 -2.75 -0.65
N VAL A 19 -12.54 -3.66 -1.46
CA VAL A 19 -12.13 -5.00 -1.00
C VAL A 19 -11.05 -4.91 0.08
N LEU A 20 -10.04 -4.02 -0.09
CA LEU A 20 -8.99 -3.83 0.92
C LEU A 20 -9.58 -3.32 2.25
N TYR A 21 -10.36 -2.24 2.21
CA TYR A 21 -10.91 -1.63 3.42
C TYR A 21 -11.95 -2.51 4.10
N LEU A 22 -12.76 -3.26 3.36
CA LEU A 22 -13.66 -4.27 3.94
C LEU A 22 -12.86 -5.37 4.66
N GLY A 23 -11.79 -5.87 4.05
CA GLY A 23 -10.88 -6.83 4.68
C GLY A 23 -10.28 -6.29 5.98
N ILE A 24 -9.80 -5.04 5.97
CA ILE A 24 -9.27 -4.35 7.16
C ILE A 24 -10.34 -4.23 8.25
N VAL A 25 -11.54 -3.73 7.93
CA VAL A 25 -12.62 -3.50 8.90
C VAL A 25 -13.05 -4.82 9.55
N ILE A 26 -13.28 -5.87 8.76
CA ILE A 26 -13.68 -7.18 9.30
C ILE A 26 -12.56 -7.78 10.17
N ALA A 27 -11.30 -7.67 9.73
CA ALA A 27 -10.18 -8.18 10.49
C ALA A 27 -9.97 -7.41 11.80
N ALA A 28 -10.16 -6.09 11.80
CA ALA A 28 -10.05 -5.24 12.98
C ALA A 28 -11.19 -5.51 13.99
N GLN A 29 -12.41 -5.76 13.51
CA GLN A 29 -13.55 -6.16 14.35
C GLN A 29 -13.35 -7.51 15.04
N LYS A 30 -12.56 -8.40 14.43
CA LYS A 30 -12.23 -9.73 14.95
C LYS A 30 -10.96 -9.78 15.80
N PHE A 31 -10.31 -8.63 16.05
CA PHE A 31 -9.06 -8.58 16.79
C PHE A 31 -9.30 -8.81 18.30
N PRO A 32 -8.62 -9.77 18.94
CA PRO A 32 -9.02 -10.35 20.24
C PRO A 32 -9.06 -9.38 21.44
N ASP A 33 -8.37 -8.25 21.39
CA ASP A 33 -8.36 -7.23 22.46
C ASP A 33 -8.85 -5.84 21.98
N GLY A 34 -9.49 -5.80 20.81
CA GLY A 34 -9.78 -4.56 20.10
C GLY A 34 -8.56 -4.05 19.32
N PHE A 35 -8.83 -3.46 18.15
CA PHE A 35 -7.78 -2.99 17.26
C PHE A 35 -7.43 -1.51 17.51
N ASP A 36 -6.23 -1.25 18.03
CA ASP A 36 -5.70 0.11 18.20
C ASP A 36 -4.80 0.49 17.03
N TRP A 37 -5.38 1.09 15.99
CA TRP A 37 -4.65 1.48 14.78
C TRP A 37 -3.50 2.47 15.03
N GLN A 38 -3.49 3.18 16.16
CA GLN A 38 -2.44 4.15 16.48
C GLN A 38 -1.14 3.46 16.86
N TYR A 39 -1.22 2.25 17.45
CA TYR A 39 -0.07 1.52 18.01
C TYR A 39 0.05 0.09 17.47
N THR A 40 -0.93 -0.40 16.71
CA THR A 40 -0.92 -1.74 16.11
C THR A 40 -0.72 -1.65 14.59
N VAL A 41 0.36 -2.27 14.14
CA VAL A 41 0.76 -2.33 12.73
C VAL A 41 -0.23 -3.12 11.88
N ALA A 42 -0.34 -2.77 10.60
CA ALA A 42 -1.25 -3.46 9.67
C ALA A 42 -0.90 -4.95 9.52
N SER A 43 0.36 -5.33 9.66
CA SER A 43 0.79 -6.74 9.62
C SER A 43 0.26 -7.57 10.79
N ALA A 44 -0.11 -6.96 11.93
CA ALA A 44 -0.76 -7.67 13.02
C ALA A 44 -2.15 -8.18 12.62
N LEU A 45 -2.87 -7.43 11.76
CA LEU A 45 -4.13 -7.90 11.19
C LEU A 45 -3.96 -9.14 10.31
N ALA A 46 -2.80 -9.30 9.66
CA ALA A 46 -2.47 -10.44 8.82
C ALA A 46 -1.92 -11.64 9.60
N SER A 47 -1.54 -11.44 10.87
CA SER A 47 -0.86 -12.47 11.64
C SER A 47 -1.86 -13.48 12.22
N HIS A 48 -1.66 -14.76 11.93
CA HIS A 48 -2.45 -15.82 12.56
C HIS A 48 -2.26 -15.86 14.08
N ARG A 49 -1.08 -15.47 14.57
CA ARG A 49 -0.74 -15.42 15.99
C ARG A 49 -1.52 -14.33 16.74
N TYR A 50 -1.61 -13.13 16.16
CA TYR A 50 -2.25 -11.98 16.81
C TYR A 50 -3.74 -11.85 16.46
N ASN A 51 -4.17 -12.36 15.31
CA ASN A 51 -5.54 -12.24 14.83
C ASN A 51 -5.99 -13.55 14.15
N PRO A 52 -6.17 -14.65 14.90
CA PRO A 52 -6.45 -15.99 14.34
C PRO A 52 -7.76 -16.04 13.53
N ASP A 53 -8.76 -15.25 13.90
CA ASP A 53 -10.06 -15.23 13.21
C ASP A 53 -10.15 -14.15 12.12
N GLY A 54 -9.38 -13.06 12.24
CA GLY A 54 -9.40 -11.93 11.31
C GLY A 54 -8.34 -12.00 10.21
N ASN A 55 -7.25 -12.76 10.37
CA ASN A 55 -6.15 -12.81 9.39
C ASN A 55 -6.60 -13.12 7.97
N ILE A 56 -7.51 -14.07 7.79
CA ILE A 56 -7.96 -14.52 6.47
C ILE A 56 -8.71 -13.41 5.74
N TRP A 57 -9.42 -12.55 6.47
CA TRP A 57 -10.16 -11.42 5.92
C TRP A 57 -9.21 -10.31 5.46
N TYR A 58 -8.19 -10.01 6.28
CA TYR A 58 -7.16 -9.06 5.89
C TYR A 58 -6.32 -9.57 4.72
N ALA A 59 -5.76 -10.80 4.82
CA ALA A 59 -4.91 -11.39 3.80
C ALA A 59 -5.65 -11.59 2.48
N GLY A 60 -6.88 -12.13 2.53
CA GLY A 60 -7.73 -12.30 1.36
C GLY A 60 -8.13 -10.97 0.72
N GLY A 61 -8.56 -10.00 1.53
CA GLY A 61 -8.89 -8.65 1.05
C GLY A 61 -7.68 -7.94 0.43
N PHE A 62 -6.51 -8.04 1.06
CA PHE A 62 -5.27 -7.49 0.54
C PHE A 62 -4.86 -8.14 -0.79
N GLY A 63 -4.79 -9.49 -0.84
CA GLY A 63 -4.41 -10.21 -2.05
C GLY A 63 -5.37 -9.96 -3.22
N LEU A 64 -6.67 -9.98 -2.96
CA LEU A 64 -7.69 -9.69 -3.96
C LEU A 64 -7.64 -8.22 -4.41
N SER A 65 -7.41 -7.27 -3.49
CA SER A 65 -7.18 -5.87 -3.86
C SER A 65 -5.98 -5.70 -4.79
N MET A 66 -4.87 -6.38 -4.51
CA MET A 66 -3.69 -6.35 -5.39
C MET A 66 -3.99 -6.96 -6.77
N ALA A 67 -4.76 -8.05 -6.81
CA ALA A 67 -5.22 -8.65 -8.08
C ALA A 67 -6.13 -7.69 -8.87
N LEU A 68 -7.06 -7.00 -8.21
CA LEU A 68 -7.97 -6.03 -8.85
C LEU A 68 -7.25 -4.75 -9.32
N HIS A 69 -6.15 -4.36 -8.68
CA HIS A 69 -5.30 -3.28 -9.18
C HIS A 69 -4.56 -3.65 -10.47
N TRP A 70 -4.41 -4.94 -10.80
CA TRP A 70 -3.73 -5.36 -12.03
C TRP A 70 -4.41 -4.89 -13.32
N PRO A 71 -5.72 -5.14 -13.56
CA PRO A 71 -6.41 -4.58 -14.71
C PRO A 71 -6.47 -3.05 -14.67
N TYR A 72 -6.56 -2.42 -13.48
CA TYR A 72 -6.50 -0.96 -13.34
C TYR A 72 -5.18 -0.39 -13.89
N ILE A 73 -4.04 -0.89 -13.42
CA ILE A 73 -2.71 -0.45 -13.87
C ILE A 73 -2.50 -0.77 -15.35
N SER A 74 -3.03 -1.90 -15.83
CA SER A 74 -2.95 -2.26 -17.24
C SER A 74 -3.74 -1.30 -18.14
N ALA A 75 -4.91 -0.84 -17.71
CA ALA A 75 -5.69 0.19 -18.42
C ALA A 75 -4.99 1.56 -18.42
N LEU A 76 -4.21 1.88 -17.39
CA LEU A 76 -3.45 3.13 -17.33
C LEU A 76 -2.25 3.16 -18.28
N LYS A 77 -1.72 1.99 -18.69
CA LYS A 77 -0.58 1.89 -19.62
C LYS A 77 -0.79 2.69 -20.90
N GLU A 78 -2.01 2.68 -21.44
CA GLU A 78 -2.39 3.37 -22.67
C GLU A 78 -2.42 4.89 -22.49
N GLY A 79 -2.94 5.39 -21.36
CA GLY A 79 -3.04 6.82 -21.08
C GLY A 79 -1.73 7.48 -20.62
N LEU A 80 -0.85 6.71 -19.97
CA LEU A 80 0.43 7.21 -19.45
C LEU A 80 1.54 7.24 -20.50
N ASP A 81 1.28 6.77 -21.73
CA ASP A 81 2.28 6.64 -22.81
C ASP A 81 3.50 5.86 -22.33
N ALA A 82 3.23 4.84 -21.51
CA ALA A 82 4.25 4.16 -20.71
C ALA A 82 5.27 3.40 -21.56
N SER A 83 4.98 3.19 -22.85
CA SER A 83 5.87 2.58 -23.83
C SER A 83 6.98 3.51 -24.33
N ARG A 84 6.84 4.83 -24.23
CA ARG A 84 7.79 5.78 -24.85
C ARG A 84 9.00 6.11 -23.98
N SER A 85 8.85 6.11 -22.66
CA SER A 85 9.94 6.42 -21.71
C SER A 85 10.45 5.15 -21.04
N SER A 86 11.78 4.95 -20.99
CA SER A 86 12.40 3.88 -20.21
C SER A 86 12.02 3.96 -18.73
N LEU A 87 11.90 5.18 -18.19
CA LEU A 87 11.52 5.42 -16.81
C LEU A 87 10.06 5.02 -16.54
N ASN A 88 9.13 5.23 -17.49
CA ASN A 88 7.75 4.74 -17.37
C ASN A 88 7.65 3.22 -17.47
N ARG A 89 8.46 2.60 -18.33
CA ARG A 89 8.53 1.13 -18.41
C ARG A 89 9.03 0.54 -17.10
N PHE A 90 10.06 1.14 -16.51
CA PHE A 90 10.56 0.76 -15.20
C PHE A 90 9.50 0.95 -14.12
N ALA A 91 8.82 2.11 -14.07
CA ALA A 91 7.74 2.36 -13.11
C ALA A 91 6.61 1.33 -13.20
N LEU A 92 6.15 1.03 -14.42
CA LEU A 92 5.12 0.02 -14.65
C LEU A 92 5.58 -1.37 -14.22
N PHE A 93 6.83 -1.73 -14.52
CA PHE A 93 7.43 -2.98 -14.08
C PHE A 93 7.50 -3.06 -12.56
N SER A 94 7.98 -2.01 -11.88
CA SER A 94 8.02 -1.93 -10.41
C SER A 94 6.64 -2.14 -9.79
N ILE A 95 5.60 -1.43 -10.27
CA ILE A 95 4.23 -1.63 -9.74
C ILE A 95 3.78 -3.07 -9.95
N ARG A 96 4.03 -3.67 -11.12
CA ARG A 96 3.62 -5.06 -11.40
C ARG A 96 4.32 -6.07 -10.52
N VAL A 97 5.63 -5.90 -10.27
CA VAL A 97 6.35 -6.70 -9.28
C VAL A 97 5.69 -6.54 -7.91
N GLY A 98 5.39 -5.31 -7.51
CA GLY A 98 4.75 -5.03 -6.23
C GLY A 98 3.38 -5.69 -6.08
N LEU A 99 2.54 -5.61 -7.12
CA LEU A 99 1.23 -6.26 -7.16
C LEU A 99 1.35 -7.79 -7.12
N ALA A 100 2.25 -8.38 -7.91
CA ALA A 100 2.47 -9.83 -7.93
C ALA A 100 2.91 -10.34 -6.56
N SER A 101 3.87 -9.65 -5.91
CA SER A 101 4.29 -9.97 -4.55
C SER A 101 3.15 -9.82 -3.54
N GLY A 102 2.34 -8.76 -3.66
CA GLY A 102 1.17 -8.56 -2.79
C GLY A 102 0.09 -9.65 -2.95
N ILE A 103 -0.15 -10.12 -4.17
CA ILE A 103 -1.03 -11.27 -4.44
C ILE A 103 -0.49 -12.52 -3.76
N LEU A 104 0.81 -12.81 -3.91
CA LEU A 104 1.44 -13.98 -3.29
C LEU A 104 1.37 -13.93 -1.75
N ILE A 105 1.57 -12.77 -1.14
CA ILE A 105 1.38 -12.58 0.31
C ILE A 105 -0.06 -12.87 0.72
N GLY A 106 -1.04 -12.38 -0.05
CA GLY A 106 -2.45 -12.66 0.23
C GLY A 106 -2.80 -14.14 0.12
N ILE A 107 -2.28 -14.83 -0.91
CA ILE A 107 -2.43 -16.29 -1.07
C ILE A 107 -1.79 -17.03 0.09
N GLU A 108 -0.54 -16.69 0.44
CA GLU A 108 0.16 -17.24 1.59
C GLU A 108 -0.69 -17.10 2.85
N GLY A 109 -1.14 -15.89 3.18
CA GLY A 109 -1.90 -15.62 4.40
C GLY A 109 -3.27 -16.31 4.47
N VAL A 110 -3.87 -16.64 3.32
CA VAL A 110 -5.16 -17.38 3.27
C VAL A 110 -4.95 -18.89 3.38
N PHE A 111 -3.96 -19.44 2.68
CA PHE A 111 -3.82 -20.90 2.51
C PHE A 111 -2.77 -21.54 3.41
N ILE A 112 -1.79 -20.77 3.90
CA ILE A 112 -0.63 -21.32 4.60
C ILE A 112 -0.50 -20.68 5.98
N ARG A 113 -1.12 -21.33 6.97
CA ARG A 113 -1.20 -20.83 8.35
C ARG A 113 0.16 -20.69 9.05
N ASP A 114 1.16 -21.49 8.65
CA ASP A 114 2.47 -21.57 9.31
C ASP A 114 3.66 -21.39 8.36
N LEU A 115 3.50 -20.79 7.16
CA LEU A 115 4.65 -20.64 6.24
C LEU A 115 5.77 -19.80 6.88
N ALA A 116 5.43 -18.86 7.75
CA ALA A 116 6.39 -18.06 8.49
C ALA A 116 7.36 -18.92 9.34
N GLN A 117 7.00 -20.15 9.73
CA GLN A 117 7.92 -21.05 10.43
C GLN A 117 8.88 -21.77 9.48
N TRP A 118 8.47 -22.01 8.23
CA TRP A 118 9.25 -22.76 7.24
C TRP A 118 10.09 -21.85 6.34
N VAL A 119 9.58 -20.66 6.04
CA VAL A 119 10.15 -19.72 5.06
C VAL A 119 9.94 -18.28 5.56
N THR A 120 10.31 -17.98 6.81
CA THR A 120 10.20 -16.62 7.39
C THR A 120 10.79 -15.55 6.47
N LYS A 121 11.91 -15.87 5.83
CA LYS A 121 12.59 -14.98 4.88
C LYS A 121 11.81 -14.76 3.58
N GLY A 122 10.98 -15.71 3.17
CA GLY A 122 10.19 -15.62 1.93
C GLY A 122 9.12 -14.56 2.03
N HIS A 123 8.35 -14.56 3.13
CA HIS A 123 7.34 -13.54 3.42
C HIS A 123 7.97 -12.14 3.46
N GLU A 124 9.07 -11.98 4.19
CA GLU A 124 9.79 -10.70 4.30
C GLU A 124 10.26 -10.19 2.94
N VAL A 125 10.85 -11.07 2.11
CA VAL A 125 11.30 -10.72 0.76
C VAL A 125 10.12 -10.31 -0.13
N LEU A 126 9.00 -11.04 -0.08
CA LEU A 126 7.78 -10.66 -0.81
C LEU A 126 7.24 -9.32 -0.32
N ALA A 127 7.21 -9.08 0.99
CA ALA A 127 6.74 -7.82 1.57
C ALA A 127 7.62 -6.64 1.14
N ILE A 128 8.94 -6.83 1.10
CA ILE A 128 9.90 -5.83 0.59
C ILE A 128 9.63 -5.54 -0.89
N PHE A 129 9.45 -6.57 -1.72
CA PHE A 129 9.14 -6.37 -3.15
C PHE A 129 7.77 -5.72 -3.37
N ALA A 130 6.75 -6.09 -2.59
CA ALA A 130 5.44 -5.45 -2.61
C ALA A 130 5.57 -3.95 -2.30
N PHE A 131 6.25 -3.63 -1.20
CA PHE A 131 6.46 -2.27 -0.75
C PHE A 131 7.27 -1.44 -1.77
N LEU A 132 8.48 -1.88 -2.12
CA LEU A 132 9.36 -1.16 -3.04
C LEU A 132 8.74 -1.03 -4.43
N GLY A 133 8.14 -2.11 -4.94
CA GLY A 133 7.50 -2.11 -6.25
C GLY A 133 6.38 -1.08 -6.35
N LEU A 134 5.48 -1.06 -5.37
CA LEU A 134 4.36 -0.11 -5.32
C LEU A 134 4.85 1.32 -5.13
N TYR A 135 5.73 1.58 -4.16
CA TYR A 135 6.21 2.95 -3.88
C TYR A 135 7.07 3.52 -5.00
N LEU A 136 8.09 2.78 -5.47
CA LEU A 136 8.98 3.27 -6.52
C LEU A 136 8.19 3.53 -7.79
N GLY A 137 7.36 2.58 -8.20
CA GLY A 137 6.59 2.74 -9.43
C GLY A 137 5.58 3.88 -9.35
N LEU A 138 4.87 4.03 -8.23
CA LEU A 138 3.92 5.12 -8.02
C LEU A 138 4.61 6.48 -7.98
N LEU A 139 5.69 6.63 -7.20
CA LEU A 139 6.42 7.89 -7.08
C LEU A 139 7.03 8.32 -8.41
N ILE A 140 7.61 7.40 -9.19
CA ILE A 140 8.14 7.71 -10.52
C ILE A 140 7.03 8.26 -11.43
N PHE A 141 5.83 7.64 -11.44
CA PHE A 141 4.71 8.16 -12.22
C PHE A 141 4.24 9.54 -11.74
N LEU A 142 4.14 9.74 -10.42
CA LEU A 142 3.70 11.03 -9.85
C LEU A 142 4.71 12.15 -10.12
N VAL A 143 6.01 11.89 -9.97
CA VAL A 143 7.07 12.87 -10.29
C VAL A 143 7.07 13.21 -11.77
N GLN A 144 6.90 12.24 -12.67
CA GLN A 144 6.74 12.55 -14.09
C GLN A 144 5.45 13.32 -14.39
N ALA A 145 4.37 13.05 -13.66
CA ALA A 145 3.15 13.83 -13.80
C ALA A 145 3.34 15.28 -13.33
N MET A 146 4.17 15.50 -12.30
CA MET A 146 4.51 16.85 -11.81
C MET A 146 5.21 17.70 -12.85
N THR A 147 6.07 17.12 -13.69
CA THR A 147 6.74 17.87 -14.77
C THR A 147 5.75 18.37 -15.82
N LEU A 148 4.59 17.71 -15.95
CA LEU A 148 3.50 18.15 -16.80
C LEU A 148 2.58 19.15 -16.09
N ARG A 149 2.27 18.93 -14.80
CA ARG A 149 1.40 19.79 -13.99
C ARG A 149 1.74 19.72 -12.50
N ILE A 150 1.97 20.89 -11.90
CA ILE A 150 2.32 21.02 -10.48
C ILE A 150 1.27 20.43 -9.50
N ILE A 151 0.00 20.32 -9.91
CA ILE A 151 -1.06 19.74 -9.06
C ILE A 151 -0.78 18.29 -8.62
N TYR A 152 0.01 17.54 -9.39
CA TYR A 152 0.44 16.20 -8.99
C TYR A 152 1.51 16.19 -7.90
N GLY A 153 2.00 17.37 -7.49
CA GLY A 153 2.87 17.52 -6.33
C GLY A 153 2.19 17.14 -5.03
N ILE A 154 0.88 17.38 -4.90
CA ILE A 154 0.11 17.01 -3.70
C ILE A 154 0.11 15.49 -3.49
N PRO A 155 -0.36 14.64 -4.43
CA PRO A 155 -0.31 13.20 -4.23
C PRO A 155 1.11 12.65 -4.09
N ALA A 156 2.11 13.24 -4.77
CA ALA A 156 3.51 12.85 -4.58
C ALA A 156 3.97 13.09 -3.13
N LEU A 157 3.72 14.29 -2.60
CA LEU A 157 4.03 14.65 -1.22
C LEU A 157 3.29 13.74 -0.23
N LEU A 158 2.00 13.48 -0.43
CA LEU A 158 1.23 12.58 0.41
C LEU A 158 1.87 11.19 0.47
N VAL A 159 2.27 10.62 -0.66
CA VAL A 159 2.91 9.29 -0.69
C VAL A 159 4.30 9.32 -0.03
N THR A 160 5.07 10.40 -0.19
CA THR A 160 6.43 10.50 0.35
C THR A 160 6.49 10.80 1.85
N VAL A 161 5.56 11.59 2.39
CA VAL A 161 5.60 12.06 3.79
C VAL A 161 5.68 10.90 4.81
N PRO A 162 4.83 9.85 4.75
CA PRO A 162 4.93 8.72 5.67
C PRO A 162 6.26 7.99 5.62
N LEU A 163 6.89 7.88 4.43
CA LEU A 163 8.19 7.23 4.29
C LEU A 163 9.28 7.99 5.03
N ILE A 164 9.33 9.32 4.82
CA ILE A 164 10.28 10.19 5.50
C ILE A 164 10.02 10.15 7.00
N ALA A 165 8.76 10.24 7.42
CA ALA A 165 8.38 10.21 8.81
C ALA A 165 8.75 8.89 9.50
N ILE A 166 8.52 7.74 8.86
CA ILE A 166 9.00 6.43 9.33
C ILE A 166 10.52 6.46 9.49
N GLY A 167 11.28 6.89 8.46
CA GLY A 167 12.74 6.92 8.52
C GLY A 167 13.26 7.81 9.65
N VAL A 168 12.71 9.02 9.80
CA VAL A 168 13.09 9.98 10.83
C VAL A 168 12.74 9.47 12.23
N THR A 169 11.53 8.94 12.42
CA THR A 169 11.09 8.42 13.73
C THR A 169 11.91 7.20 14.15
N GLN A 170 12.14 6.25 13.24
CA GLN A 170 12.96 5.06 13.54
C GLN A 170 14.42 5.42 13.82
N PHE A 171 15.01 6.36 13.05
CA PHE A 171 16.36 6.84 13.31
C PHE A 171 16.48 7.56 14.66
N TRP A 172 15.51 8.42 14.98
CA TRP A 172 15.45 9.12 16.26
C TRP A 172 15.37 8.16 17.44
N LEU A 173 14.48 7.16 17.37
CA LEU A 173 14.32 6.13 18.40
C LEU A 173 15.58 5.28 18.54
N TRP A 174 16.22 4.91 17.43
CA TRP A 174 17.49 4.17 17.46
C TRP A 174 18.60 4.92 18.23
N ILE A 175 18.65 6.25 18.13
CA ILE A 175 19.62 7.08 18.86
C ILE A 175 19.23 7.23 20.34
N THR A 176 17.95 7.43 20.63
CA THR A 176 17.49 7.86 21.96
C THR A 176 17.08 6.71 22.89
N GLN A 177 16.72 5.54 22.34
CA GLN A 177 16.04 4.47 23.04
C GLN A 177 16.60 3.09 22.63
N ARG A 178 17.89 2.86 22.91
CA ARG A 178 18.64 1.67 22.43
C ARG A 178 18.06 0.30 22.81
N ASP A 179 17.23 0.22 23.85
CA ASP A 179 16.74 -1.06 24.40
C ASP A 179 15.24 -1.28 24.24
N ILE A 180 14.53 -0.36 23.57
CA ILE A 180 13.09 -0.53 23.36
C ILE A 180 12.90 -1.35 22.10
N GLY A 181 12.31 -2.54 22.25
CA GLY A 181 12.01 -3.43 21.14
C GLY A 181 11.21 -2.74 20.04
N TRP A 182 11.29 -3.30 18.83
CA TRP A 182 10.51 -2.83 17.69
C TRP A 182 9.03 -3.11 17.99
N LEU A 183 8.29 -2.04 18.35
CA LEU A 183 6.83 -1.96 18.25
C LEU A 183 6.03 -2.91 19.15
N ASN A 184 5.59 -2.41 20.31
CA ASN A 184 4.52 -3.07 21.07
C ASN A 184 3.55 -2.04 21.68
N ILE A 185 2.39 -2.52 22.09
CA ILE A 185 1.36 -1.79 22.86
C ILE A 185 1.97 -1.07 24.08
N GLU A 186 3.08 -1.59 24.62
CA GLU A 186 3.92 -0.98 25.64
C GLU A 186 4.28 0.49 25.35
N TRP A 187 4.37 0.90 24.08
CA TRP A 187 4.62 2.30 23.71
C TRP A 187 3.54 3.25 24.19
N ARG A 188 2.29 2.80 24.16
CA ARG A 188 1.16 3.55 24.70
C ARG A 188 1.26 3.66 26.22
N GLU A 189 1.67 2.59 26.88
CA GLU A 189 1.87 2.56 28.34
C GLU A 189 3.04 3.47 28.78
N MET A 190 4.07 3.59 27.93
CA MET A 190 5.19 4.53 28.11
C MET A 190 4.83 5.98 27.77
N GLY A 191 3.60 6.26 27.32
CA GLY A 191 3.15 7.61 26.96
C GLY A 191 3.81 8.16 25.68
N ILE A 192 4.30 7.29 24.79
CA ILE A 192 4.91 7.72 23.52
C ILE A 192 3.82 8.35 22.63
N PRO A 193 4.01 9.60 22.15
CA PRO A 193 3.07 10.25 21.26
C PRO A 193 2.76 9.45 20.00
N VAL A 194 1.50 9.46 19.55
CA VAL A 194 1.02 8.74 18.36
C VAL A 194 1.84 9.06 17.10
N TRP A 195 2.30 10.30 16.93
CA TRP A 195 3.10 10.71 15.77
C TRP A 195 4.54 10.16 15.77
N LEU A 196 5.00 9.53 16.86
CA LEU A 196 6.24 8.75 16.88
C LEU A 196 6.00 7.26 16.58
N SER A 197 4.74 6.80 16.65
CA SER A 197 4.38 5.41 16.40
C SER A 197 4.59 5.03 14.94
N PHE A 198 5.32 3.94 14.69
CA PHE A 198 5.45 3.40 13.34
C PHE A 198 4.11 2.90 12.80
N ALA A 199 3.23 2.32 13.64
CA ALA A 199 1.91 1.87 13.21
C ALA A 199 1.09 3.03 12.63
N PHE A 200 1.08 4.18 13.31
CA PHE A 200 0.42 5.40 12.82
C PHE A 200 0.88 5.79 11.42
N TRP A 201 2.20 5.88 11.20
CA TRP A 201 2.74 6.23 9.88
C TRP A 201 2.51 5.14 8.83
N GLN A 202 2.53 3.86 9.22
CA GLN A 202 2.23 2.75 8.32
C GLN A 202 0.78 2.81 7.80
N TRP A 203 -0.18 3.13 8.67
CA TRP A 203 -1.58 3.32 8.28
C TRP A 203 -1.75 4.51 7.34
N LEU A 204 -1.10 5.65 7.64
CA LEU A 204 -1.08 6.79 6.72
C LEU A 204 -0.45 6.45 5.37
N ALA A 205 0.63 5.66 5.37
CA ALA A 205 1.25 5.12 4.16
C ALA A 205 0.24 4.35 3.29
N ILE A 206 -0.57 3.46 3.88
CA ILE A 206 -1.59 2.69 3.15
C ILE A 206 -2.64 3.63 2.53
N VAL A 207 -3.15 4.59 3.31
CA VAL A 207 -4.16 5.56 2.86
C VAL A 207 -3.61 6.43 1.72
N PHE A 208 -2.42 7.00 1.91
CA PHE A 208 -1.81 7.90 0.92
C PHE A 208 -1.35 7.17 -0.34
N LEU A 209 -0.88 5.93 -0.24
CA LEU A 209 -0.61 5.08 -1.40
C LEU A 209 -1.89 4.79 -2.19
N THR A 210 -3.00 4.54 -1.48
CA THR A 210 -4.32 4.38 -2.12
C THR A 210 -4.75 5.64 -2.87
N ILE A 211 -4.61 6.82 -2.26
CA ILE A 211 -4.92 8.11 -2.88
C ILE A 211 -4.01 8.38 -4.08
N GLY A 212 -2.71 8.13 -3.95
CA GLY A 212 -1.72 8.30 -5.01
C GLY A 212 -2.02 7.41 -6.22
N LEU A 213 -2.36 6.13 -5.99
CA LEU A 213 -2.81 5.23 -7.05
C LEU A 213 -4.07 5.76 -7.75
N GLY A 214 -5.05 6.27 -6.99
CA GLY A 214 -6.26 6.88 -7.55
C GLY A 214 -5.96 8.12 -8.40
N ALA A 215 -5.00 8.94 -7.98
CA ALA A 215 -4.58 10.14 -8.70
C ALA A 215 -4.00 9.83 -10.09
N LEU A 216 -3.45 8.62 -10.32
CA LEU A 216 -2.97 8.21 -11.65
C LEU A 216 -4.08 8.17 -12.70
N SER A 217 -5.33 7.87 -12.30
CA SER A 217 -6.48 7.90 -13.21
C SER A 217 -6.78 9.30 -13.76
N LEU A 218 -6.41 10.36 -13.02
CA LEU A 218 -6.59 11.74 -13.45
C LEU A 218 -5.58 12.15 -14.52
N ILE A 219 -4.39 11.54 -14.51
CA ILE A 219 -3.34 11.77 -15.52
C ILE A 219 -3.81 11.26 -16.88
N GLY A 220 -4.34 10.02 -16.94
CA GLY A 220 -4.78 9.41 -18.20
C GLY A 220 -5.93 10.16 -18.91
N ARG A 221 -6.80 10.82 -18.14
CA ARG A 221 -7.98 11.55 -18.67
C ARG A 221 -7.61 12.76 -19.55
N LYS A 222 -6.57 13.51 -19.16
CA LYS A 222 -6.30 14.80 -19.81
C LYS A 222 -5.54 14.68 -21.12
N ARG A 223 -4.84 13.56 -21.35
CA ARG A 223 -4.04 13.35 -22.56
C ARG A 223 -4.87 12.91 -23.77
N THR A 224 -6.02 12.27 -23.52
CA THR A 224 -6.94 11.78 -24.56
C THR A 224 -7.92 12.85 -25.05
N GLY A 225 -8.10 13.94 -24.29
CA GLY A 225 -9.01 15.04 -24.63
C GLY A 225 -8.38 16.26 -25.31
N SER A 226 -7.12 16.19 -25.74
CA SER A 226 -6.38 17.30 -26.37
C SER A 226 -6.01 17.05 -27.85
N LEU A 227 -6.81 16.24 -28.55
CA LEU A 227 -6.79 16.08 -30.01
C LEU A 227 -8.03 16.75 -30.59
#